data_AF-A0A4Q3R495-F1
#
_entry.id   AF-A0A4Q3R495-F1
#
_cell.length_a   1.000
_cell.length_b   1.000
_cell.length_c   1.000
_cell.angle_alpha   90.00
_cell.angle_beta   90.00
_cell.angle_gamma   90.00
#
_symmetry.space_group_name_H-M   'P 1'
#
loop_
_entity.id
_entity.type
_entity.pdbx_description
1 polymer ?
#
loop_
_entity_poly.entity_id
_entity_poly.type
_entity_poly.pdbx_seq_one_letter_code
_entity_poly.pdbx_strand_id
1 'polypeptide(L)'
;MEPNKILQSDILDLVFEGRNKEYGAYELRKKYNKRILLALSSILLIVVGVFLYSLILSKLFAASTDEAQLEKKEIVLEEIKEEAPPPPPPPPP
;
A
#
# COMPACT_ATOMS: atom_id res chain seq x y z
N MET A 1 49.72 -8.75 16.59
CA MET A 1 49.23 -9.93 15.83
C MET A 1 50.35 -10.59 15.02
N GLU A 2 50.17 -11.84 14.63
CA GLU A 2 51.00 -12.51 13.61
C GLU A 2 50.90 -11.79 12.25
N PRO A 3 51.97 -11.66 11.45
CA PRO A 3 51.98 -10.89 10.19
C PRO A 3 50.90 -11.34 9.20
N ASN A 4 50.66 -12.64 9.09
CA ASN A 4 49.65 -13.22 8.20
C ASN A 4 48.22 -12.85 8.60
N LYS A 5 47.96 -12.55 9.88
CA LYS A 5 46.63 -12.13 10.33
C LYS A 5 46.30 -10.70 9.92
N ILE A 6 47.30 -9.83 9.75
CA ILE A 6 47.11 -8.43 9.39
C ILE A 6 46.51 -8.31 7.98
N LEU A 7 46.94 -9.17 7.06
CA LEU A 7 46.44 -9.20 5.68
C LEU A 7 44.98 -9.71 5.57
N GLN A 8 44.53 -10.53 6.53
CA GLN A 8 43.19 -11.10 6.53
C GLN A 8 42.22 -10.35 7.45
N SER A 9 42.73 -9.49 8.31
CA SER A 9 41.93 -8.74 9.27
C SER A 9 41.24 -7.54 8.62
N ASP A 10 40.01 -7.29 9.06
CA ASP A 10 39.24 -6.11 8.70
C ASP A 10 39.94 -4.83 9.23
N ILE A 11 39.87 -3.73 8.48
CA ILE A 11 40.54 -2.46 8.83
C ILE A 11 40.04 -1.95 10.19
N LEU A 12 38.74 -2.12 10.47
CA LEU A 12 38.16 -1.77 11.76
C LEU A 12 38.72 -2.62 12.91
N ASP A 13 39.10 -3.88 12.65
CA ASP A 13 39.70 -4.72 13.68
C ASP A 13 41.13 -4.31 14.00
N LEU A 14 41.87 -3.83 13.01
CA LEU A 14 43.22 -3.29 13.16
C LEU A 14 43.21 -1.93 13.88
N VAL A 15 42.35 -0.99 13.46
CA VAL A 15 42.27 0.37 14.05
C VAL A 15 41.81 0.36 15.51
N PHE A 16 41.06 -0.66 15.90
CA PHE A 16 40.60 -0.85 17.27
C PHE A 16 41.35 -1.98 18.00
N GLU A 17 42.48 -2.45 17.46
CA GLU A 17 43.36 -3.37 18.17
C GLU A 17 43.90 -2.69 19.44
N GLY A 18 43.84 -3.38 20.59
CA GLY A 18 44.32 -2.85 21.87
C GLY A 18 43.48 -1.70 22.47
N ARG A 19 42.36 -1.33 21.84
CA ARG A 19 41.44 -0.28 22.32
C ARG A 19 40.12 -0.89 22.81
N ASN A 20 39.39 -0.13 23.62
CA ASN A 20 38.03 -0.52 23.98
C ASN A 20 37.14 -0.55 22.72
N LYS A 21 36.63 -1.72 22.34
CA LYS A 21 35.67 -1.87 21.23
C LYS A 21 34.23 -1.64 21.68
N GLU A 22 33.97 -1.67 22.99
CA GLU A 22 32.63 -1.63 23.58
C GLU A 22 32.08 -0.21 23.77
N TYR A 23 32.88 0.85 23.62
CA TYR A 23 32.36 2.23 23.69
C TYR A 23 31.46 2.62 22.50
N GLY A 24 31.06 1.64 21.68
CA GLY A 24 30.04 1.76 20.63
C GLY A 24 30.59 2.11 19.25
N ALA A 25 31.69 2.85 19.15
CA ALA A 25 32.21 3.32 17.87
C ALA A 25 32.63 2.20 16.89
N TYR A 26 33.17 1.10 17.39
CA TYR A 26 33.51 -0.08 16.58
C TYR A 26 32.24 -0.81 16.12
N GLU A 27 31.32 -1.06 17.06
CA GLU A 27 30.09 -1.79 16.80
C GLU A 27 29.20 -1.05 15.79
N LEU A 28 29.07 0.28 15.93
CA LEU A 28 28.31 1.13 15.01
C LEU A 28 28.81 0.99 13.57
N ARG A 29 30.13 1.07 13.36
CA ARG A 29 30.73 0.95 12.02
C ARG A 29 30.60 -0.45 11.45
N LYS A 30 30.83 -1.48 12.27
CA LYS A 30 30.76 -2.87 11.84
C LYS A 30 29.34 -3.32 11.49
N LYS A 31 28.33 -2.80 12.19
CA LYS A 31 26.92 -3.16 11.97
C LYS A 31 26.16 -2.21 11.05
N TYR A 32 26.73 -1.06 10.64
CA TYR A 32 26.04 -0.05 9.83
C TYR A 32 25.43 -0.63 8.55
N ASN A 33 26.23 -1.32 7.73
CA ASN A 33 25.75 -1.90 6.48
C ASN A 33 24.63 -2.92 6.71
N LYS A 34 24.74 -3.74 7.77
CA LYS A 34 23.70 -4.70 8.14
C LYS A 34 22.39 -4.00 8.53
N ARG A 35 22.46 -2.88 9.27
CA ARG A 35 21.29 -2.09 9.64
C ARG A 35 20.61 -1.48 8.43
N ILE A 36 21.39 -0.93 7.48
CA ILE A 36 20.87 -0.38 6.22
C ILE A 36 20.19 -1.47 5.38
N LEU A 37 20.84 -2.62 5.20
CA LEU A 37 20.25 -3.74 4.47
C LEU A 37 18.95 -4.22 5.10
N LEU A 38 18.90 -4.32 6.43
CA LEU A 38 17.70 -4.73 7.16
C LEU A 38 16.59 -3.69 7.00
N ALA A 39 16.90 -2.39 7.10
CA ALA A 39 15.94 -1.32 6.90
C ALA A 39 15.36 -1.34 5.46
N LEU A 40 16.23 -1.39 4.44
CA LEU A 40 15.79 -1.44 3.05
C LEU A 40 14.96 -2.69 2.75
N SER A 41 15.39 -3.85 3.24
CA SER A 41 14.67 -5.11 3.04
C SER A 41 13.30 -5.08 3.73
N SER A 42 13.20 -4.49 4.92
CA SER A 42 11.93 -4.36 5.64
C SER A 42 10.93 -3.47 4.90
N ILE A 43 11.39 -2.34 4.35
CA ILE A 43 10.54 -1.42 3.58
C ILE A 43 10.09 -2.11 2.29
N LEU A 44 11.01 -2.78 1.60
CA LEU A 44 10.69 -3.51 0.38
C LEU A 44 9.64 -4.59 0.63
N LEU A 45 9.78 -5.36 1.72
CA LEU A 45 8.80 -6.38 2.11
C LEU A 45 7.41 -5.78 2.39
N ILE A 46 7.35 -4.63 3.05
CA ILE A 46 6.07 -3.94 3.31
C ILE A 46 5.42 -3.51 1.99
N VAL A 47 6.17 -2.87 1.10
CA VAL A 47 5.65 -2.40 -0.19
C VAL A 47 5.13 -3.56 -1.04
N VAL A 48 5.93 -4.62 -1.16
CA VAL A 48 5.53 -5.84 -1.89
C VAL A 48 4.33 -6.49 -1.21
N GLY A 49 4.30 -6.54 0.13
CA GLY A 49 3.18 -7.09 0.89
C GLY A 49 1.87 -6.35 0.63
N VAL A 50 1.88 -5.01 0.66
CA VAL A 50 0.70 -4.19 0.36
C VAL A 50 0.25 -4.37 -1.08
N PHE A 51 1.20 -4.42 -2.03
CA PHE A 51 0.89 -4.63 -3.45
C PHE A 51 0.23 -6.00 -3.69
N LEU A 52 0.82 -7.07 -3.17
CA LEU A 52 0.27 -8.42 -3.29
C LEU A 52 -1.09 -8.54 -2.59
N TYR A 53 -1.22 -7.96 -1.40
CA TYR A 53 -2.49 -7.90 -0.68
C TYR A 53 -3.57 -7.22 -1.52
N SER A 54 -3.28 -6.05 -2.09
CA SER A 54 -4.20 -5.32 -2.97
C SER A 54 -4.60 -6.15 -4.20
N LEU A 55 -3.65 -6.84 -4.84
CA LEU A 55 -3.95 -7.71 -5.98
C LEU A 55 -4.85 -8.88 -5.60
N ILE A 56 -4.59 -9.55 -4.47
CA ILE A 56 -5.41 -10.67 -3.99
C ILE A 56 -6.83 -10.18 -3.67
N LEU A 57 -6.92 -9.05 -2.96
CA LEU A 57 -8.20 -8.44 -2.60
C LEU A 57 -8.99 -8.06 -3.86
N SER A 58 -8.36 -7.40 -4.84
CA SER A 58 -9.02 -7.04 -6.09
C SER A 58 -9.57 -8.25 -6.85
N LYS A 59 -8.87 -9.39 -6.85
CA LYS A 59 -9.36 -10.63 -7.48
C LYS A 59 -10.51 -11.27 -6.72
N LEU A 60 -10.47 -11.26 -5.39
CA LEU A 60 -11.54 -11.79 -4.55
C LEU A 60 -12.81 -10.94 -4.65
N PHE A 61 -12.69 -9.61 -4.61
CA PHE A 61 -13.82 -8.70 -4.73
C PHE A 61 -14.36 -8.58 -6.17
N ALA A 62 -13.51 -8.67 -7.19
CA ALA A 62 -13.98 -8.75 -8.57
C ALA A 62 -14.80 -10.03 -8.82
N ALA A 63 -14.39 -11.17 -8.22
CA ALA A 63 -15.15 -12.42 -8.29
C ALA A 63 -16.50 -12.36 -7.55
N SER A 64 -16.69 -11.42 -6.62
CA SER A 64 -17.96 -11.21 -5.90
C SER A 64 -18.82 -10.07 -6.46
N THR A 65 -18.35 -9.34 -7.49
CA THR A 65 -19.04 -8.17 -8.06
C THR A 65 -19.93 -8.53 -9.27
N ASP A 66 -19.92 -9.78 -9.74
CA ASP A 66 -20.90 -10.24 -10.75
C ASP A 66 -22.34 -10.29 -10.20
N GLU A 67 -22.53 -10.31 -8.87
CA GLU A 67 -23.86 -10.38 -8.23
C GLU A 67 -24.33 -9.03 -7.66
N ALA A 68 -23.45 -8.02 -7.61
CA ALA A 68 -23.88 -6.65 -7.33
C ALA A 68 -24.43 -6.04 -8.62
N GLN A 69 -25.52 -6.63 -9.10
CA GLN A 69 -26.49 -5.94 -9.93
C GLN A 69 -26.67 -4.56 -9.31
N LEU A 70 -26.10 -3.56 -9.99
CA LEU A 70 -26.61 -2.22 -9.90
C LEU A 70 -28.09 -2.38 -10.22
N GLU A 71 -28.93 -2.43 -9.18
CA GLU A 71 -30.33 -2.04 -9.29
C GLU A 71 -30.28 -0.58 -9.77
N LYS A 72 -30.07 -0.41 -11.07
CA LYS A 72 -30.69 0.67 -11.81
C LYS A 72 -32.17 0.43 -11.61
N LYS A 73 -32.68 0.99 -10.52
CA LYS A 73 -34.08 1.35 -10.41
C LYS A 73 -34.31 2.32 -11.55
N GLU A 74 -34.66 1.79 -12.72
CA GLU A 74 -35.22 2.60 -13.80
C GLU A 74 -36.46 3.25 -13.19
N ILE A 75 -36.30 4.53 -12.87
CA ILE A 75 -37.42 5.39 -12.53
C ILE A 75 -38.17 5.54 -13.85
N VAL A 76 -39.20 4.72 -14.05
CA VAL A 76 -40.19 4.97 -15.10
C VAL A 76 -40.85 6.28 -14.70
N LEU A 77 -40.51 7.38 -15.38
CA LEU A 77 -41.28 8.60 -15.30
C LEU A 77 -42.65 8.27 -15.90
N GLU A 78 -43.65 8.14 -15.03
CA GLU A 78 -45.04 8.04 -15.44
C GLU A 78 -45.39 9.36 -16.13
N GLU A 79 -45.65 9.28 -17.43
CA GLU A 79 -46.05 10.41 -18.25
C GLU A 79 -47.33 11.00 -17.64
N ILE A 80 -47.22 12.21 -17.06
CA ILE A 80 -48.36 12.94 -16.53
C ILE A 80 -49.29 13.17 -17.71
N LYS A 81 -50.40 12.42 -17.74
CA LYS A 81 -51.51 12.68 -18.65
C LYS A 81 -52.01 14.08 -18.33
N GLU A 82 -51.63 15.06 -19.13
CA GLU A 82 -52.26 16.37 -19.13
C GLU A 82 -53.75 16.17 -19.39
N GLU A 83 -54.55 16.26 -18.34
CA GLU A 83 -55.99 16.25 -18.43
C GLU A 83 -56.38 17.57 -19.08
N ALA A 84 -56.80 17.52 -20.35
CA ALA A 84 -57.25 18.68 -21.09
C ALA A 84 -58.35 19.39 -20.29
N PRO A 85 -58.28 20.72 -20.09
CA PRO A 85 -59.26 21.43 -19.28
C PRO A 85 -60.66 21.23 -19.85
N PRO A 86 -61.68 20.99 -19.00
CA PRO A 86 -63.03 20.71 -19.46
C PRO A 86 -63.56 21.89 -20.31
N PRO A 87 -64.28 21.60 -21.41
CA PRO A 87 -64.74 22.64 -22.33
C PRO A 87 -65.63 23.66 -21.60
N PRO A 88 -65.52 24.96 -21.95
CA PRO A 88 -66.25 26.01 -21.27
C PRO A 88 -67.76 25.83 -21.41
N PRO A 89 -68.54 26.14 -20.36
CA PRO A 89 -69.98 25.96 -20.37
C PRO A 89 -70.65 26.84 -21.44
N PRO A 90 -71.71 26.35 -22.10
CA PRO A 90 -72.38 27.07 -23.17
C PRO A 90 -73.02 28.37 -22.65
N PRO A 91 -73.00 29.45 -23.46
CA PRO A 91 -73.54 30.74 -23.06
C PRO A 91 -75.07 30.67 -22.88
N PRO A 92 -75.62 31.32 -21.83
CA PRO A 92 -77.06 31.42 -21.65
C PRO A 92 -77.71 32.37 -22.69
N PRO A 93 -78.97 32.10 -23.10
CA PRO A 93 -79.75 32.93 -24.02
C PRO A 93 -80.22 34.26 -23.41
#